data_AF-A0A820K2A7-F1
#
_entry.id   AF-A0A820K2A7-F1
#
_cell.length_a   1.000
_cell.length_b   1.000
_cell.length_c   1.000
_cell.angle_alpha   90.00
_cell.angle_beta   90.00
_cell.angle_gamma   90.00
#
_symmetry.space_group_name_H-M   'P 1'
#
loop_
_entity.id
_entity.type
_entity.pdbx_description
1 polymer ?
#
loop_
_entity_poly.entity_id
_entity_poly.type
_entity_poly.pdbx_seq_one_letter_code
_entity_poly.pdbx_strand_id
1 'polypeptide(L)'
;MTLNRNTNILVGFDGSSWAIVIKDANDNPAAKWKVITRIDLTQKYPINSSPVTGSLPLIRVIEGQTAIIQIPAADWDKTDDIRCRWASSSGTAGDECGDICDNLPSANLSS
;
A
#
# COMPACT_ATOMS: atom_id res chain seq x y z
N MET A 1 -16.06 -15.51 13.04
CA MET A 1 -15.34 -15.79 11.79
C MET A 1 -14.34 -16.89 12.08
N THR A 2 -14.35 -17.98 11.32
CA THR A 2 -13.40 -19.09 11.47
C THR A 2 -12.33 -18.96 10.39
N LEU A 3 -11.05 -18.93 10.78
CA LEU A 3 -9.93 -18.83 9.86
C LEU A 3 -9.43 -20.24 9.52
N ASN A 4 -9.35 -20.56 8.23
CA ASN A 4 -8.87 -21.86 7.76
C ASN A 4 -7.44 -21.70 7.19
N ARG A 5 -6.63 -22.77 7.30
CA ARG A 5 -5.32 -22.80 6.62
C ARG A 5 -5.50 -22.77 5.10
N ASN A 6 -4.50 -22.26 4.39
CA ASN A 6 -4.46 -22.17 2.92
C ASN A 6 -5.58 -21.32 2.32
N THR A 7 -6.10 -20.35 3.07
CA THR A 7 -7.06 -19.37 2.54
C THR A 7 -6.40 -18.02 2.35
N ASN A 8 -6.85 -17.33 1.31
CA ASN A 8 -6.55 -15.94 1.08
C ASN A 8 -7.79 -15.11 1.45
N ILE A 9 -7.62 -14.10 2.29
CA ILE A 9 -8.69 -13.24 2.78
C ILE A 9 -8.36 -11.82 2.35
N LEU A 10 -9.32 -11.16 1.69
CA LEU A 10 -9.26 -9.73 1.41
C LEU A 10 -10.16 -9.01 2.41
N VAL A 11 -9.58 -8.11 3.19
CA VAL A 11 -10.32 -7.21 4.09
C VAL A 11 -9.99 -5.79 3.69
N GLY A 12 -10.99 -4.93 3.58
CA GLY A 12 -10.73 -3.55 3.20
C GLY A 12 -11.95 -2.66 3.31
N PHE A 13 -11.71 -1.39 3.06
CA PHE A 13 -12.69 -0.32 3.01
C PHE A 13 -12.56 0.39 1.67
N ASP A 14 -13.69 0.75 1.06
CA ASP A 14 -13.75 1.58 -0.12
C ASP A 14 -14.80 2.68 0.02
N GLY A 15 -14.66 3.74 -0.77
CA GLY A 15 -15.59 4.85 -0.73
C GLY A 15 -15.36 5.86 -1.83
N SER A 16 -16.28 6.82 -1.95
CA SER A 16 -16.30 7.84 -3.00
C SER A 16 -15.88 9.24 -2.54
N SER A 17 -15.29 9.39 -1.35
CA SER A 17 -14.94 10.71 -0.80
C SER A 17 -13.87 10.61 0.31
N TRP A 18 -12.62 10.25 -0.02
CA TRP A 18 -11.57 10.21 1.01
C TRP A 18 -11.32 11.64 1.51
N ALA A 19 -11.65 11.87 2.78
CA ALA A 19 -11.38 13.11 3.49
C ALA A 19 -11.85 14.42 2.82
N ILE A 20 -12.83 14.46 1.89
CA ILE A 20 -13.33 15.69 1.23
C ILE A 20 -12.23 16.53 0.49
N VAL A 21 -10.96 16.14 0.54
CA VAL A 21 -9.84 17.00 0.11
C VAL A 21 -9.69 17.07 -1.40
N ILE A 22 -10.09 16.01 -2.11
CA ILE A 22 -9.96 15.94 -3.58
C ILE A 22 -11.33 16.14 -4.20
N LYS A 23 -11.52 17.33 -4.78
CA LYS A 23 -12.75 17.73 -5.45
C LYS A 23 -12.50 18.03 -6.93
N ASP A 24 -13.52 17.84 -7.76
CA ASP A 24 -13.47 18.23 -9.17
C ASP A 24 -13.66 19.74 -9.32
N ALA A 25 -13.65 20.22 -10.57
CA ALA A 25 -13.87 21.64 -10.88
C ALA A 25 -15.26 22.16 -10.42
N ASN A 26 -16.18 21.28 -10.04
CA ASN A 26 -17.53 21.60 -9.59
C ASN A 26 -17.73 21.39 -8.07
N ASP A 27 -16.64 21.25 -7.31
CA ASP A 27 -16.64 21.01 -5.86
C ASP A 27 -17.25 19.65 -5.43
N ASN A 28 -17.43 18.71 -6.37
CA ASN A 28 -17.86 17.34 -6.04
C ASN A 28 -16.66 16.49 -5.62
N PRO A 29 -16.81 15.54 -4.68
CA PRO A 29 -15.77 14.57 -4.39
C PRO A 29 -15.33 13.82 -5.66
N ALA A 30 -14.07 14.00 -6.07
CA ALA A 30 -13.55 13.45 -7.32
C ALA A 30 -12.83 12.11 -7.14
N ALA A 31 -12.37 11.82 -5.92
CA ALA A 31 -11.55 10.63 -5.66
C ALA A 31 -12.37 9.49 -5.06
N LYS A 32 -12.40 8.36 -5.78
CA LYS A 32 -12.66 7.05 -5.19
C LYS A 32 -11.40 6.57 -4.49
N TRP A 33 -11.56 5.91 -3.35
CA TRP A 33 -10.46 5.38 -2.58
C TRP A 33 -10.78 3.97 -2.14
N LYS A 34 -9.74 3.20 -1.89
CA LYS A 34 -9.85 1.86 -1.34
C LYS A 34 -8.59 1.53 -0.54
N VAL A 35 -8.73 1.01 0.66
CA VAL A 35 -7.65 0.52 1.53
C VAL A 35 -7.92 -0.96 1.78
N ILE A 36 -7.02 -1.84 1.38
CA ILE A 36 -7.24 -3.28 1.43
C ILE A 36 -5.99 -3.96 1.94
N THR A 37 -6.22 -4.98 2.75
CA THR A 37 -5.21 -5.91 3.19
C THR A 37 -5.54 -7.29 2.66
N ARG A 38 -4.55 -7.91 2.03
CA ARG A 38 -4.57 -9.32 1.66
C ARG A 38 -3.89 -10.12 2.77
N ILE A 39 -4.60 -11.06 3.35
CA ILE A 39 -4.10 -11.96 4.40
C ILE A 39 -3.99 -13.35 3.77
N ASP A 40 -2.75 -13.80 3.55
CA ASP A 40 -2.45 -15.15 3.10
C ASP A 40 -2.14 -16.05 4.30
N LEU A 41 -3.00 -17.04 4.55
CA LEU A 41 -2.84 -18.03 5.63
C LEU A 41 -2.16 -19.32 5.15
N THR A 42 -1.53 -19.30 3.97
CA THR A 42 -0.74 -20.42 3.46
C THR A 42 0.58 -20.49 4.22
N GLN A 43 0.84 -21.64 4.84
CA GLN A 43 2.11 -21.86 5.53
C GLN A 43 3.22 -22.05 4.50
N LYS A 44 4.21 -21.15 4.48
CA LYS A 44 5.44 -21.29 3.70
C LYS A 44 6.56 -21.89 4.55
N TYR A 45 7.41 -22.69 3.90
CA TYR A 45 8.67 -23.20 4.46
C TYR A 45 9.82 -22.76 3.54
N PRO A 46 10.90 -22.15 4.07
CA PRO A 46 11.11 -21.78 5.47
C PRO A 46 10.06 -20.78 5.99
N ILE A 47 9.89 -20.71 7.31
CA ILE A 47 8.97 -19.75 7.93
C ILE A 47 9.47 -18.34 7.59
N ASN A 48 8.62 -17.55 6.94
CA ASN A 48 8.89 -16.16 6.58
C ASN A 48 8.02 -15.23 7.43
N SER A 49 8.55 -14.09 7.84
CA SER A 49 7.71 -12.99 8.34
C SER A 49 7.24 -12.12 7.19
N SER A 50 6.22 -11.30 7.43
CA SER A 50 5.90 -10.18 6.53
C SER A 50 6.65 -8.94 7.00
N PRO A 51 7.14 -8.09 6.09
CA PRO A 51 7.79 -6.85 6.47
C PRO A 51 6.79 -5.92 7.18
N VAL A 52 7.30 -5.12 8.11
CA VAL A 52 6.55 -4.11 8.84
C VAL A 52 7.05 -2.71 8.47
N THR A 53 6.14 -1.75 8.40
CA THR A 53 6.46 -0.34 8.13
C THR A 53 5.71 0.59 9.08
N GLY A 54 6.22 1.80 9.31
CA GLY A 54 5.56 2.82 10.10
C GLY A 54 5.63 4.19 9.43
N SER A 55 4.49 4.84 9.22
CA SER A 55 4.43 6.21 8.70
C SER A 55 3.18 6.94 9.20
N LEU A 56 3.11 8.25 8.95
CA LEU A 56 1.88 8.99 9.22
C LEU A 56 0.79 8.57 8.22
N PRO A 57 -0.45 8.33 8.67
CA PRO A 57 -1.55 7.93 7.77
C PRO A 57 -1.95 9.04 6.79
N LEU A 58 -1.60 10.29 7.10
CA LEU A 58 -1.84 11.46 6.26
C LEU A 58 -0.61 12.36 6.30
N ILE A 59 -0.05 12.65 5.13
CA ILE A 59 1.10 13.56 4.96
C ILE A 59 0.65 14.72 4.08
N ARG A 60 0.79 15.96 4.59
CA ARG A 60 0.50 17.17 3.81
C ARG A 60 1.79 17.64 3.14
N VAL A 61 1.75 17.79 1.82
CA VAL A 61 2.85 18.32 1.02
C VAL A 61 2.40 19.64 0.41
N ILE A 62 3.28 20.63 0.40
CA ILE A 62 3.01 21.93 -0.24
C ILE A 62 3.21 21.76 -1.75
N GLU A 63 2.24 22.21 -2.53
CA GLU A 63 2.32 22.17 -3.99
C GLU A 63 3.57 22.91 -4.50
N GLY A 64 4.28 22.31 -5.45
CA GLY A 64 5.51 22.87 -6.03
C GLY A 64 6.75 22.76 -5.13
N GLN A 65 6.66 22.08 -3.98
CA GLN A 65 7.81 21.81 -3.10
C GLN A 65 8.16 20.32 -3.08
N THR A 66 9.46 20.02 -3.05
CA THR A 66 9.94 18.65 -2.82
C THR A 66 9.76 18.29 -1.35
N ALA A 67 8.99 17.25 -1.06
CA ALA A 67 8.91 16.65 0.27
C ALA A 67 9.65 15.32 0.30
N ILE A 68 10.42 15.10 1.38
CA ILE A 68 11.07 13.82 1.64
C ILE A 68 10.24 13.07 2.67
N ILE A 69 9.62 11.97 2.25
CA ILE A 69 8.83 11.10 3.14
C ILE A 69 9.69 9.90 3.51
N GLN A 70 10.04 9.80 4.79
CA GLN A 70 10.78 8.66 5.32
C GLN A 70 9.79 7.58 5.75
N ILE A 71 9.90 6.40 5.14
CA ILE A 71 9.09 5.23 5.45
C ILE A 71 10.03 4.18 6.05
N PRO A 72 10.21 4.13 7.39
CA PRO A 72 10.94 3.05 8.02
C PRO A 72 10.27 1.71 7.71
N ALA A 73 11.08 0.73 7.33
CA ALA A 73 10.64 -0.63 7.11
C ALA A 73 11.63 -1.59 7.78
N ALA A 74 11.13 -2.73 8.24
CA ALA A 74 11.92 -3.80 8.83
C ALA A 74 11.29 -5.15 8.51
N ASP A 75 12.13 -6.17 8.36
CA ASP A 75 11.71 -7.56 8.30
C ASP A 75 12.52 -8.37 9.31
N TRP A 76 11.85 -9.31 9.98
CA TRP A 76 12.41 -9.97 11.15
C TRP A 76 13.35 -11.12 10.81
N ASP A 77 13.10 -11.79 9.69
CA ASP A 77 13.89 -12.89 9.14
C ASP A 77 15.29 -12.44 8.67
N LYS A 78 15.48 -11.16 8.32
CA LYS A 78 16.77 -10.53 7.93
C LYS A 78 17.46 -11.17 6.72
N THR A 79 16.82 -12.12 6.06
CA THR A 79 17.27 -12.75 4.81
C THR A 79 16.66 -12.10 3.58
N ASP A 80 15.67 -11.26 3.78
CA ASP A 80 14.79 -10.76 2.74
C ASP A 80 15.14 -9.29 2.40
N ASP A 81 15.14 -8.98 1.10
CA ASP A 81 15.26 -7.61 0.61
C ASP A 81 13.89 -6.94 0.65
N ILE A 82 13.75 -5.91 1.48
CA ILE A 82 12.52 -5.11 1.52
C ILE A 82 12.48 -4.18 0.30
N ARG A 83 11.40 -4.26 -0.50
CA ARG A 83 11.19 -3.42 -1.68
C ARG A 83 9.94 -2.57 -1.51
N CYS A 84 10.12 -1.26 -1.46
CA CYS A 84 9.02 -0.30 -1.54
C CYS A 84 8.59 -0.16 -2.99
N ARG A 85 7.34 -0.51 -3.30
CA ARG A 85 6.80 -0.41 -4.65
C ARG A 85 5.51 0.41 -4.70
N TRP A 86 5.19 0.94 -5.86
CA TRP A 86 4.02 1.76 -6.10
C TRP A 86 3.13 1.17 -7.20
N ALA A 87 1.82 1.32 -7.03
CA ALA A 87 0.85 0.90 -8.02
C ALA A 87 1.02 1.72 -9.31
N SER A 88 1.34 1.08 -10.43
CA SER A 88 1.42 1.73 -11.75
C SER A 88 0.04 1.98 -12.38
N SER A 89 -1.01 1.33 -11.87
CA SER A 89 -2.40 1.58 -12.26
C SER A 89 -3.40 1.20 -11.16
N SER A 90 -4.58 1.82 -11.18
CA SER A 90 -5.72 1.49 -10.32
C SER A 90 -6.46 0.24 -10.83
N GLY A 91 -5.76 -0.87 -10.98
CA GLY A 91 -6.32 -2.13 -11.46
C GLY A 91 -7.56 -2.57 -10.65
N THR A 92 -8.51 -3.20 -11.34
CA THR A 92 -9.74 -3.73 -10.71
C THR A 92 -9.40 -4.74 -9.63
N ALA A 93 -10.07 -4.61 -8.48
CA ALA A 93 -10.13 -5.58 -7.39
C ALA A 93 -8.98 -5.59 -6.38
N GLY A 94 -8.41 -4.44 -6.07
CA GLY A 94 -7.77 -4.29 -4.77
C GLY A 94 -6.41 -4.96 -4.59
N ASP A 95 -5.81 -5.25 -5.73
CA ASP A 95 -4.41 -5.53 -5.82
C ASP A 95 -3.76 -4.20 -6.23
N GLU A 96 -3.25 -3.44 -5.26
CA GLU A 96 -2.40 -2.27 -5.57
C GLU A 96 -1.18 -2.70 -6.42
N CYS A 97 -0.96 -4.01 -6.55
CA CYS A 97 0.12 -4.64 -7.27
C CYS A 97 -0.35 -5.90 -8.02
N GLY A 98 -1.49 -5.84 -8.73
CA GLY A 98 -1.99 -6.97 -9.54
C GLY A 98 -1.02 -7.49 -10.61
N ASP A 99 0.05 -6.74 -10.90
CA ASP A 99 1.22 -7.10 -11.71
C ASP A 99 2.47 -6.33 -11.20
N ILE A 100 3.57 -6.26 -11.97
CA ILE A 100 4.80 -5.51 -11.67
C ILE A 100 4.47 -4.10 -11.18
N CYS A 101 4.67 -3.87 -9.89
CA CYS A 101 4.67 -2.55 -9.31
C CYS A 101 6.01 -1.88 -9.61
N ASP A 102 5.95 -0.66 -10.14
CA ASP A 102 7.11 0.16 -10.42
C ASP A 102 7.68 0.74 -9.12
N ASN A 103 8.94 1.18 -9.18
CA ASN A 103 9.49 2.03 -8.14
C ASN A 103 8.68 3.33 -8.09
N LEU A 104 8.44 3.86 -6.89
CA LEU A 104 7.86 5.19 -6.76
C LEU A 104 8.71 6.18 -7.61
N PRO A 105 8.11 7.01 -8.47
CA PRO A 105 8.86 7.95 -9.29
C PRO A 105 9.82 8.79 -8.43
N SER A 106 11.09 8.79 -8.81
CA SER A 106 12.18 9.49 -8.09
C SER A 106 12.53 8.93 -6.69
N ALA A 107 12.05 7.74 -6.31
CA ALA A 107 12.52 7.09 -5.09
C ALA A 107 13.95 6.57 -5.23
N ASN A 108 14.77 6.86 -4.21
CA ASN A 108 16.03 6.19 -3.99
C ASN A 108 15.72 4.90 -3.22
N LEU A 109 15.71 3.76 -3.91
CA LEU A 109 15.68 2.47 -3.24
C LEU A 109 17.11 2.17 -2.78
N SER A 110 17.30 1.89 -1.49
CA SER A 110 18.57 1.35 -1.02
C SER A 110 18.84 0.04 -1.76
N SER A 111 20.03 -0.03 -2.36
CA SER A 111 20.55 -1.21 -3.07
C SER A 111 20.59 -2.44 -2.19
#